data_AF-A0A0R3TE40-F1
#
_entry.id   AF-A0A0R3TE40-F1
#
_cell.length_a   1.000
_cell.length_b   1.000
_cell.length_c   1.000
_cell.angle_alpha   90.00
_cell.angle_beta   90.00
_cell.angle_gamma   90.00
#
_symmetry.space_group_name_H-M   'P 1'
#
loop_
_entity.id
_entity.type
_entity.pdbx_description
1 polymer ?
#
loop_
_entity_poly.entity_id
_entity_poly.type
_entity_poly.pdbx_seq_one_letter_code
_entity_poly.pdbx_strand_id
1 'polypeptide(L)'
;MGEAYFDAWNQPLTYFKILCLSQQFEGALGFLSRIEGLRCHAVHLALVLRDLKLLLLPKSKQAPLVSRVDSDPSGIRRLNFIRLLLLYTRKFESGGNPALCVNYYYFLHDIPAIPDGVKENPNAGTRGSNLFVQCVAELAIQTGEFDSLLGRLARQADGSSQTSGGIIRQPGVIDRFTSVASPISLITAVAEMLEARGQSYQAVGVYLLAGEAKSLLAAVRLTNLLVSVVALDDGSGTASGTTPKEDRDSILRLAAEVGHSIRRIDPITTTGLSGSEAISPSLQSAAQTLYYLLDLATFFDLASSGNQYQTAIDHMDRLGLLPTSSEEVEMKVAAFSTLSDLVRRPLPSAVLVLMRCLAMKAATAKSAEERGTSLGRSPITFGVSLGTSGRSLCLAELRTRTRALVTFVGRIPYRMPSEVYARLSQLEMQLASGS
;
A
#
# COMPACT_ATOMS: atom_id res chain seq x y z
N MET A 1 -52.50 26.20 -5.63
CA MET A 1 -51.75 27.48 -5.56
C MET A 1 -50.27 27.16 -5.40
N GLY A 2 -49.38 27.87 -6.11
CA GLY A 2 -47.93 27.57 -6.14
C GLY A 2 -47.07 28.72 -5.59
N GLU A 3 -45.75 28.60 -5.74
CA GLU A 3 -44.75 29.53 -5.19
C GLU A 3 -45.03 31.01 -5.53
N ALA A 4 -45.48 31.30 -6.77
CA ALA A 4 -45.77 32.66 -7.24
C ALA A 4 -47.00 33.28 -6.57
N TYR A 5 -48.01 32.49 -6.20
CA TYR A 5 -49.23 32.98 -5.56
C TYR A 5 -48.96 33.45 -4.12
N PHE A 6 -48.02 32.81 -3.45
CA PHE A 6 -47.67 33.10 -2.05
C PHE A 6 -46.46 34.00 -1.89
N ASP A 7 -45.93 34.55 -2.98
CA ASP A 7 -44.69 35.32 -2.97
C ASP A 7 -43.57 34.63 -2.17
N ALA A 8 -43.38 33.33 -2.45
CA ALA A 8 -42.63 32.42 -1.61
C ALA A 8 -41.17 32.86 -1.37
N TRP A 9 -40.56 33.56 -2.32
CA TRP A 9 -39.18 34.02 -2.21
C TRP A 9 -39.01 35.19 -1.24
N ASN A 10 -40.01 36.08 -1.15
CA ASN A 10 -39.98 37.19 -0.20
C ASN A 10 -40.46 36.77 1.19
N GLN A 11 -41.34 35.76 1.28
CA GLN A 11 -41.88 35.24 2.55
C GLN A 11 -41.68 33.72 2.71
N PRO A 12 -40.44 33.22 2.74
CA PRO A 12 -40.15 31.80 2.67
C PRO A 12 -40.68 31.00 3.87
N LEU A 13 -40.69 31.59 5.07
CA LEU A 13 -41.21 30.94 6.27
C LEU A 13 -42.73 30.82 6.26
N THR A 14 -43.44 31.80 5.70
CA THR A 14 -44.91 31.76 5.56
C THR A 14 -45.30 30.66 4.60
N TYR A 15 -44.65 30.61 3.43
CA TYR A 15 -44.90 29.56 2.45
C TYR A 15 -44.54 28.17 3.00
N PHE A 16 -43.40 28.04 3.70
CA PHE A 16 -43.03 26.80 4.38
C PHE A 16 -44.08 26.33 5.39
N LYS A 17 -44.61 27.24 6.23
CA LYS A 17 -45.68 26.92 7.19
C LYS A 17 -46.93 26.39 6.50
N ILE A 18 -47.35 27.00 5.38
CA ILE A 18 -48.51 26.56 4.61
C ILE A 18 -48.29 25.15 4.06
N LEU A 19 -47.10 24.87 3.52
CA LEU A 19 -46.77 23.52 3.02
C LEU A 19 -46.74 22.48 4.14
N CYS A 20 -46.20 22.82 5.32
CA CYS A 20 -46.21 21.92 6.48
C CYS A 20 -47.62 21.66 7.02
N LEU A 21 -48.47 22.68 7.13
CA LEU A 21 -49.87 22.53 7.57
C LEU A 21 -50.71 21.72 6.59
N SER A 22 -50.36 21.76 5.30
CA SER A 22 -50.97 20.91 4.25
C SER A 22 -50.28 19.55 4.08
N GLN A 23 -49.35 19.20 4.99
CA GLN A 23 -48.60 17.93 5.00
C GLN A 23 -47.76 17.66 3.74
N GLN A 24 -47.39 18.71 3.00
CA GLN A 24 -46.52 18.62 1.82
C GLN A 24 -45.04 18.74 2.22
N PHE A 25 -44.57 17.85 3.10
CA PHE A 25 -43.24 17.94 3.70
C PHE A 25 -42.11 17.92 2.68
N GLU A 26 -42.15 17.04 1.68
CA GLU A 26 -41.09 16.87 0.68
C GLU A 26 -40.96 18.12 -0.21
N GLY A 27 -42.11 18.72 -0.56
CA GLY A 27 -42.17 20.00 -1.26
C GLY A 27 -41.63 21.14 -0.41
N ALA A 28 -42.01 21.18 0.88
CA ALA A 28 -41.58 22.20 1.83
C ALA A 28 -40.07 22.19 2.04
N LEU A 29 -39.50 21.01 2.31
CA LEU A 29 -38.06 20.81 2.51
C LEU A 29 -37.28 21.07 1.21
N GLY A 30 -37.82 20.61 0.08
CA GLY A 30 -37.27 20.87 -1.24
C GLY A 30 -37.17 22.36 -1.54
N PHE A 31 -38.20 23.14 -1.24
CA PHE A 31 -38.20 24.59 -1.37
C PHE A 31 -37.20 25.24 -0.40
N LEU A 32 -37.27 24.90 0.89
CA LEU A 32 -36.44 25.50 1.94
C LEU A 32 -34.94 25.28 1.70
N SER A 33 -34.56 24.12 1.15
CA SER A 33 -33.17 23.78 0.83
C SER A 33 -32.53 24.65 -0.26
N ARG A 34 -33.35 25.28 -1.12
CA ARG A 34 -32.87 26.19 -2.19
C ARG A 34 -32.31 27.48 -1.59
N ILE A 35 -32.84 27.91 -0.44
CA ILE A 35 -32.45 29.14 0.24
C ILE A 35 -31.25 28.85 1.14
N GLU A 36 -30.12 29.49 0.87
CA GLU A 36 -28.84 29.15 1.52
C GLU A 36 -28.87 29.29 3.05
N GLY A 37 -29.42 30.39 3.57
CA GLY A 37 -29.52 30.63 5.02
C GLY A 37 -30.47 29.67 5.75
N LEU A 38 -31.40 29.03 5.01
CA LEU A 38 -32.40 28.11 5.59
C LEU A 38 -32.09 26.63 5.29
N ARG A 39 -31.02 26.37 4.52
CA ARG A 39 -30.66 25.00 4.11
C ARG A 39 -30.33 24.09 5.29
N CYS A 40 -29.67 24.62 6.33
CA CYS A 40 -29.42 23.84 7.55
C CYS A 40 -30.74 23.41 8.20
N HIS A 41 -31.72 24.30 8.32
CA HIS A 41 -33.04 23.98 8.86
C HIS A 41 -33.74 22.91 8.03
N ALA A 42 -33.69 23.01 6.70
CA ALA A 42 -34.26 22.00 5.80
C ALA A 42 -33.65 20.61 6.05
N VAL A 43 -32.33 20.51 6.21
CA VAL A 43 -31.64 19.24 6.46
C VAL A 43 -32.00 18.67 7.83
N HIS A 44 -31.96 19.48 8.89
CA HIS A 44 -32.26 19.01 10.24
C HIS A 44 -33.74 18.61 10.41
N LEU A 45 -34.67 19.33 9.77
CA LEU A 45 -36.07 18.94 9.75
C LEU A 45 -36.28 17.65 8.93
N ALA A 46 -35.56 17.49 7.81
CA ALA A 46 -35.59 16.24 7.05
C ALA A 46 -35.08 15.05 7.86
N LEU A 47 -34.05 15.24 8.70
CA LEU A 47 -33.54 14.21 9.62
C LEU A 47 -34.63 13.76 10.61
N VAL A 48 -35.29 14.72 11.27
CA VAL A 48 -36.37 14.43 12.23
C VAL A 48 -37.54 13.73 11.54
N LEU A 49 -37.98 14.24 10.38
CA LEU A 49 -39.11 13.65 9.65
C LEU A 49 -38.79 12.25 9.11
N ARG A 50 -37.53 11.98 8.76
CA ARG A 50 -37.07 10.64 8.39
C ARG A 50 -37.08 9.68 9.56
N ASP A 51 -36.64 10.13 10.73
CA ASP A 51 -36.64 9.32 11.95
C ASP A 51 -38.08 8.93 12.35
N LEU A 52 -39.00 9.89 12.24
CA LEU A 52 -40.44 9.69 12.44
C LEU A 52 -41.14 8.89 11.30
N LYS A 53 -40.41 8.49 10.25
CA LYS A 53 -40.93 7.77 9.08
C LYS A 53 -42.06 8.51 8.32
N LEU A 54 -42.05 9.84 8.38
CA LEU A 54 -43.05 10.70 7.72
C LEU A 54 -42.63 11.15 6.31
N LEU A 55 -41.40 10.85 5.89
CA LEU A 55 -40.82 11.35 4.66
C LEU A 55 -40.88 10.31 3.53
N LEU A 56 -41.48 10.70 2.41
CA LEU A 56 -41.60 9.86 1.22
C LEU A 56 -40.30 9.88 0.41
N LEU A 57 -39.62 8.74 0.36
CA LEU A 57 -38.36 8.55 -0.36
C LEU A 57 -38.60 8.08 -1.80
N PRO A 58 -37.80 8.55 -2.78
CA PRO A 58 -37.88 8.07 -4.16
C PRO A 58 -37.48 6.59 -4.25
N LYS A 59 -38.02 5.90 -5.27
CA LYS A 59 -37.66 4.50 -5.57
C LYS A 59 -36.21 4.33 -6.03
N SER A 60 -35.63 5.39 -6.61
CA SER A 60 -34.25 5.38 -7.07
C SER A 60 -33.39 6.38 -6.32
N LYS A 61 -32.18 5.95 -5.95
CA LYS A 61 -31.14 6.79 -5.33
C LYS A 61 -30.67 7.91 -6.25
N GLN A 62 -30.79 7.72 -7.57
CA GLN A 62 -30.39 8.69 -8.60
C GLN A 62 -31.47 9.73 -8.92
N ALA A 63 -32.62 9.68 -8.24
CA ALA A 63 -33.70 10.63 -8.45
C ALA A 63 -33.25 12.09 -8.17
N PRO A 64 -33.88 13.09 -8.81
CA PRO A 64 -33.66 14.50 -8.47
C PRO A 64 -34.03 14.78 -7.01
N LEU A 65 -33.59 15.93 -6.48
CA LEU A 65 -33.81 16.31 -5.08
C LEU A 65 -35.28 16.19 -4.66
N VAL A 66 -36.18 16.64 -5.53
CA VAL A 66 -37.62 16.44 -5.40
C VAL A 66 -38.11 15.78 -6.68
N SER A 67 -38.82 14.67 -6.54
CA SER A 67 -39.38 13.91 -7.67
C SER A 67 -40.88 13.74 -7.50
N ARG A 68 -41.56 13.51 -8.62
CA ARG A 68 -42.96 13.09 -8.66
C ARG A 68 -42.99 11.74 -9.35
N VAL A 69 -43.84 10.84 -8.88
CA VAL A 69 -44.09 9.57 -9.57
C VAL A 69 -45.52 9.59 -10.07
N ASP A 70 -45.72 9.18 -11.32
CA ASP A 70 -47.01 9.30 -12.00
C ASP A 70 -48.12 8.45 -11.37
N SER A 71 -47.75 7.40 -10.63
CA SER A 71 -48.68 6.60 -9.83
C SER A 71 -49.18 7.31 -8.57
N ASP A 72 -48.53 8.39 -8.13
CA ASP A 72 -48.90 9.07 -6.90
C ASP A 72 -50.02 10.09 -7.15
N PRO A 73 -50.97 10.25 -6.21
CA PRO A 73 -51.99 11.30 -6.28
C PRO A 73 -51.40 12.69 -6.57
N SER A 74 -52.19 13.52 -7.26
CA SER A 74 -51.78 14.88 -7.62
C SER A 74 -51.41 15.70 -6.38
N GLY A 75 -50.17 16.19 -6.33
CA GLY A 75 -49.66 17.01 -5.23
C GLY A 75 -48.63 16.30 -4.34
N ILE A 76 -48.54 14.97 -4.41
CA ILE A 76 -47.51 14.21 -3.69
C ILE A 76 -46.16 14.36 -4.38
N ARG A 77 -45.13 14.56 -3.57
CA ARG A 77 -43.73 14.65 -4.01
C ARG A 77 -42.91 13.72 -3.13
N ARG A 78 -41.78 13.27 -3.66
CA ARG A 78 -40.80 12.45 -2.93
C ARG A 78 -39.48 13.19 -2.85
N LEU A 79 -38.88 13.23 -1.66
CA LEU A 79 -37.61 13.92 -1.42
C LEU A 79 -36.48 12.91 -1.44
N ASN A 80 -35.48 13.14 -2.28
CA ASN A 80 -34.22 12.39 -2.24
C ASN A 80 -33.39 12.84 -1.03
N PHE A 81 -33.66 12.21 0.11
CA PHE A 81 -32.99 12.49 1.38
C PHE A 81 -31.46 12.31 1.28
N ILE A 82 -31.00 11.26 0.59
CA ILE A 82 -29.58 11.00 0.36
C ILE A 82 -28.94 12.21 -0.32
N ARG A 83 -29.52 12.65 -1.45
CA ARG A 83 -29.00 13.79 -2.22
C ARG A 83 -29.03 15.08 -1.41
N LEU A 84 -30.08 15.33 -0.63
CA LEU A 84 -30.15 16.50 0.25
C LEU A 84 -28.98 16.52 1.24
N LEU A 85 -28.70 15.38 1.87
CA LEU A 85 -27.65 15.22 2.87
C LEU A 85 -26.26 15.40 2.24
N LEU A 86 -25.98 14.69 1.12
CA LEU A 86 -24.71 14.78 0.41
C LEU A 86 -24.43 16.19 -0.13
N LEU A 87 -25.46 16.90 -0.62
CA LEU A 87 -25.29 18.29 -1.07
C LEU A 87 -24.98 19.24 0.09
N TYR A 88 -25.51 18.95 1.28
CA TYR A 88 -25.24 19.74 2.47
C TYR A 88 -23.83 19.48 3.02
N THR A 89 -23.39 18.22 3.07
CA THR A 89 -22.09 17.85 3.62
C THR A 89 -20.90 18.34 2.80
N ARG A 90 -21.07 18.55 1.49
CA ARG A 90 -20.02 19.14 0.62
C ARG A 90 -19.36 20.40 1.17
N LYS A 91 -20.12 21.26 1.87
CA LYS A 91 -19.57 22.47 2.51
C LYS A 91 -18.54 22.15 3.60
N PHE A 92 -18.75 21.06 4.35
CA PHE A 92 -17.85 20.63 5.41
C PHE A 92 -16.68 19.81 4.88
N GLU A 93 -16.88 19.09 3.77
CA GLU A 93 -15.81 18.41 3.04
C GLU A 93 -14.77 19.42 2.54
N SER A 94 -15.22 20.49 1.87
CA SER A 94 -14.32 21.56 1.44
C SER A 94 -13.80 22.43 2.59
N GLY A 95 -14.56 22.50 3.70
CA GLY A 95 -14.23 23.28 4.88
C GLY A 95 -13.29 22.59 5.87
N GLY A 96 -12.68 21.46 5.51
CA GLY A 96 -11.66 20.77 6.32
C GLY A 96 -12.19 20.13 7.61
N ASN A 97 -13.48 19.76 7.66
CA ASN A 97 -14.08 19.15 8.84
C ASN A 97 -14.77 17.82 8.52
N PRO A 98 -14.02 16.77 8.11
CA PRO A 98 -14.62 15.53 7.66
C PRO A 98 -15.33 14.77 8.80
N ALA A 99 -14.95 14.99 10.05
CA ALA A 99 -15.63 14.42 11.22
C ALA A 99 -17.13 14.79 11.28
N LEU A 100 -17.49 16.01 10.88
CA LEU A 100 -18.89 16.44 10.84
C LEU A 100 -19.66 15.72 9.73
N CYS A 101 -19.04 15.48 8.57
CA CYS A 101 -19.66 14.72 7.48
C CYS A 101 -20.04 13.31 7.94
N VAL A 102 -19.17 12.63 8.70
CA VAL A 102 -19.44 11.29 9.24
C VAL A 102 -20.69 11.28 10.12
N ASN A 103 -20.89 12.31 10.95
CA ASN A 103 -22.10 12.44 11.78
C ASN A 103 -23.38 12.51 10.94
N TYR A 104 -23.35 13.20 9.79
CA TYR A 104 -24.48 13.22 8.87
C TYR A 104 -24.64 11.88 8.16
N TYR A 105 -23.54 11.28 7.67
CA TYR A 105 -23.57 10.00 6.97
C TYR A 105 -24.11 8.86 7.84
N TYR A 106 -23.98 8.94 9.16
CA TYR A 106 -24.61 8.00 10.08
C TYR A 106 -26.11 7.79 9.78
N PHE A 107 -26.84 8.83 9.37
CA PHE A 107 -28.26 8.72 9.02
C PHE A 107 -28.53 8.01 7.69
N LEU A 108 -27.49 7.49 7.02
CA LEU A 108 -27.59 6.68 5.81
C LEU A 108 -27.30 5.19 6.07
N HIS A 109 -27.13 4.78 7.33
CA HIS A 109 -26.75 3.41 7.67
C HIS A 109 -27.80 2.34 7.34
N ASP A 110 -29.07 2.70 7.30
CA ASP A 110 -30.20 1.80 6.99
C ASP A 110 -30.44 1.66 5.48
N ILE A 111 -29.68 2.36 4.65
CA ILE A 111 -29.80 2.33 3.20
C ILE A 111 -28.68 1.44 2.64
N PRO A 112 -28.98 0.40 1.82
CA PRO A 112 -27.94 -0.42 1.20
C PRO A 112 -27.14 0.41 0.19
N ALA A 113 -25.85 0.14 0.00
CA ALA A 113 -25.02 0.83 -0.99
C ALA A 113 -25.34 0.41 -2.44
N ILE A 114 -25.81 -0.83 -2.63
CA ILE A 114 -25.97 -1.47 -3.95
C ILE A 114 -26.96 -0.70 -4.84
N PRO A 115 -26.69 -0.50 -6.14
CA PRO A 115 -27.62 0.16 -7.06
C PRO A 115 -28.98 -0.52 -7.10
N ASP A 116 -30.04 0.29 -7.19
CA ASP A 116 -31.42 -0.21 -7.19
C ASP A 116 -31.62 -1.24 -8.33
N GLY A 117 -32.01 -2.47 -8.00
CA GLY A 117 -32.29 -3.55 -8.96
C GLY A 117 -31.22 -4.64 -9.08
N VAL A 118 -30.04 -4.49 -8.46
CA VAL A 118 -29.05 -5.57 -8.38
C VAL A 118 -29.27 -6.36 -7.10
N LYS A 119 -29.66 -7.64 -7.23
CA LYS A 119 -29.76 -8.54 -6.07
C LYS A 119 -28.35 -8.73 -5.48
N GLU A 120 -28.25 -8.72 -4.16
CA GLU A 120 -27.02 -9.12 -3.46
C GLU A 120 -26.52 -10.44 -4.02
N ASN A 121 -25.30 -10.45 -4.54
CA ASN A 121 -24.65 -11.70 -4.90
C ASN A 121 -24.02 -12.23 -3.59
N PRO A 122 -24.55 -13.30 -2.97
CA PRO A 122 -24.06 -13.78 -1.67
C PRO A 122 -22.60 -14.23 -1.69
N ASN A 123 -22.01 -14.38 -2.89
CA ASN A 123 -20.63 -14.80 -3.12
C ASN A 123 -19.68 -13.66 -3.54
N ALA A 124 -20.17 -12.43 -3.75
CA ALA A 124 -19.30 -11.28 -3.90
C ALA A 124 -18.86 -10.86 -2.48
N GLY A 125 -17.56 -10.84 -2.20
CA GLY A 125 -16.99 -10.50 -0.89
C GLY A 125 -17.42 -9.14 -0.31
N THR A 126 -18.16 -8.34 -1.08
CA THR A 126 -18.90 -7.16 -0.65
C THR A 126 -20.10 -7.57 0.23
N ARG A 127 -19.82 -8.04 1.45
CA ARG A 127 -20.84 -8.13 2.52
C ARG A 127 -21.63 -6.84 2.51
N GLY A 128 -22.96 -6.93 2.37
CA GLY A 128 -23.91 -5.82 2.20
C GLY A 128 -23.42 -4.52 2.83
N SER A 129 -22.71 -3.72 2.04
CA SER A 129 -22.16 -2.45 2.52
C SER A 129 -23.30 -1.46 2.53
N ASN A 130 -23.46 -0.78 3.66
CA ASN A 130 -24.46 0.28 3.76
C ASN A 130 -23.91 1.55 3.13
N LEU A 131 -24.81 2.45 2.73
CA LEU A 131 -24.45 3.72 2.11
C LEU A 131 -23.57 4.57 3.04
N PHE A 132 -23.72 4.42 4.36
CA PHE A 132 -22.80 4.97 5.36
C PHE A 132 -21.34 4.58 5.10
N VAL A 133 -21.05 3.28 4.93
CA VAL A 133 -19.68 2.76 4.72
C VAL A 133 -19.12 3.31 3.40
N GLN A 134 -19.93 3.31 2.35
CA GLN A 134 -19.52 3.86 1.05
C GLN A 134 -19.20 5.36 1.15
N CYS A 135 -20.07 6.17 1.76
CA CYS A 135 -19.86 7.61 1.88
C CYS A 135 -18.65 7.94 2.75
N VAL A 136 -18.42 7.21 3.85
CA VAL A 136 -17.22 7.41 4.70
C VAL A 136 -15.94 7.01 3.94
N ALA A 137 -15.97 5.91 3.18
CA ALA A 137 -14.85 5.51 2.36
C ALA A 137 -14.54 6.53 1.26
N GLU A 138 -15.56 7.03 0.55
CA GLU A 138 -15.39 8.09 -0.44
C GLU A 138 -14.85 9.38 0.18
N LEU A 139 -15.36 9.77 1.35
CA LEU A 139 -14.89 10.93 2.11
C LEU A 139 -13.41 10.79 2.47
N ALA A 140 -13.01 9.66 3.05
CA ALA A 140 -11.62 9.42 3.47
C ALA A 140 -10.64 9.50 2.28
N ILE A 141 -11.03 8.97 1.12
CA ILE A 141 -10.19 9.03 -0.09
C ILE A 141 -10.14 10.45 -0.66
N GLN A 142 -11.24 11.20 -0.61
CA GLN A 142 -11.28 12.57 -1.13
C GLN A 142 -10.49 13.55 -0.26
N THR A 143 -10.58 13.43 1.07
CA THR A 143 -9.88 14.34 1.99
C THR A 143 -8.45 13.91 2.27
N GLY A 144 -8.13 12.63 2.15
CA GLY A 144 -6.83 12.06 2.52
C GLY A 144 -6.56 12.06 4.03
N GLU A 145 -7.54 12.43 4.86
CA GLU A 145 -7.40 12.50 6.32
C GLU A 145 -7.65 11.13 6.98
N PHE A 146 -6.86 10.13 6.60
CA PHE A 146 -7.00 8.76 7.12
C PHE A 146 -6.77 8.68 8.63
N ASP A 147 -5.74 9.36 9.16
CA ASP A 147 -5.41 9.33 10.58
C ASP A 147 -6.54 9.85 11.48
N SER A 148 -7.23 10.92 11.05
CA SER A 148 -8.34 11.54 11.79
C SER A 148 -9.59 10.66 11.74
N LEU A 149 -9.93 10.16 10.55
CA LEU A 149 -11.16 9.42 10.33
C LEU A 149 -11.05 7.97 10.80
N LEU A 150 -10.02 7.27 10.34
CA LEU A 150 -9.79 5.84 10.58
C LEU A 150 -8.92 5.59 11.81
N GLY A 151 -8.24 6.60 12.35
CA GLY A 151 -7.32 6.43 13.47
C GLY A 151 -5.89 6.16 13.01
N ARG A 152 -4.96 6.11 13.98
CA ARG A 152 -3.52 5.99 13.74
C ARG A 152 -2.92 4.84 14.53
N LEU A 153 -1.92 4.16 13.98
CA LEU A 153 -1.11 3.22 14.74
C LEU A 153 -0.19 4.00 15.68
N ALA A 154 -0.37 3.86 17.00
CA ALA A 154 0.53 4.44 17.98
C ALA A 154 1.21 3.34 18.78
N ARG A 155 2.47 3.59 19.14
CA ARG A 155 3.18 2.77 20.13
C ARG A 155 2.61 3.09 21.50
N GLN A 156 2.14 2.07 22.20
CA GLN A 156 1.69 2.24 23.58
C GLN A 156 2.88 2.68 24.43
N ALA A 157 2.79 3.91 24.96
CA ALA A 157 3.70 4.41 25.98
C ALA A 157 3.13 4.02 27.35
N ASP A 158 3.15 2.73 27.68
CA ASP A 158 2.92 2.36 29.07
C ASP A 158 4.14 2.80 29.89
N GLY A 159 3.90 3.61 30.92
CA GLY A 159 4.93 4.18 31.80
C GLY A 159 5.67 3.16 32.67
N SER A 160 5.58 1.86 32.36
CA SER A 160 6.28 0.78 33.04
C SER A 160 6.82 -0.23 32.02
N SER A 161 8.15 -0.25 31.89
CA SER A 161 8.98 -1.14 31.07
C SER A 161 9.11 -0.81 29.57
N GLN A 162 10.34 -0.50 29.16
CA GLN A 162 10.76 -0.08 27.82
C GLN A 162 10.82 -1.21 26.76
N THR A 163 10.17 -2.37 26.96
CA THR A 163 10.46 -3.56 26.15
C THR A 163 9.27 -4.26 25.51
N SER A 164 8.02 -3.83 25.72
CA SER A 164 6.86 -4.47 25.07
C SER A 164 5.67 -3.52 24.90
N GLY A 165 5.89 -2.34 24.33
CA GLY A 165 4.80 -1.46 23.91
C GLY A 165 4.12 -2.03 22.66
N GLY A 166 2.97 -2.69 22.83
CA GLY A 166 2.12 -3.09 21.70
C GLY A 166 1.78 -1.89 20.83
N ILE A 167 1.80 -2.06 19.50
CA ILE A 167 1.25 -1.04 18.59
C ILE A 167 -0.25 -1.28 18.54
N ILE A 168 -1.00 -0.35 19.10
CA ILE A 168 -2.46 -0.37 19.10
C ILE A 168 -2.95 0.81 18.26
N ARG A 169 -4.02 0.56 17.50
CA ARG A 169 -4.73 1.61 16.77
C ARG A 169 -5.38 2.57 17.77
N GLN A 170 -4.98 3.84 17.73
CA GLN A 170 -5.72 4.92 18.37
C GLN A 170 -7.04 5.11 17.62
N PRO A 171 -8.17 5.24 18.33
CA PRO A 171 -9.48 5.36 17.72
C PRO A 171 -9.60 6.67 16.91
N GLY A 172 -10.23 6.57 15.75
CA GLY A 172 -10.62 7.70 14.91
C GLY A 172 -12.08 8.08 15.11
N VAL A 173 -12.60 8.91 14.20
CA VAL A 173 -14.03 9.30 14.21
C VAL A 173 -14.96 8.09 14.04
N ILE A 174 -14.55 7.11 13.22
CA ILE A 174 -15.39 5.93 12.92
C ILE A 174 -15.69 5.06 14.14
N ASP A 175 -14.83 5.08 15.16
CA ASP A 175 -15.02 4.27 16.38
C ASP A 175 -16.22 4.73 17.22
N ARG A 176 -16.71 5.96 17.00
CA ARG A 176 -17.97 6.43 17.61
C ARG A 176 -19.19 5.71 17.05
N PHE A 177 -19.07 5.08 15.89
CA PHE A 177 -20.17 4.47 15.13
C PHE A 177 -20.09 2.94 15.09
N THR A 178 -19.47 2.35 16.12
CA THR A 178 -19.34 0.88 16.28
C THR A 178 -20.68 0.15 16.32
N SER A 179 -21.78 0.83 16.65
CA SER A 179 -23.14 0.27 16.61
C SER A 179 -23.63 -0.06 15.19
N VAL A 180 -23.11 0.62 14.17
CA VAL A 180 -23.55 0.49 12.77
C VAL A 180 -22.64 -0.44 11.98
N ALA A 181 -21.34 -0.32 12.15
CA ALA A 181 -20.35 -1.12 11.46
C ALA A 181 -19.14 -1.35 12.37
N SER A 182 -18.52 -2.53 12.26
CA SER A 182 -17.25 -2.73 12.96
C SER A 182 -16.19 -1.82 12.34
N PRO A 183 -15.39 -1.10 13.14
CA PRO A 183 -14.36 -0.21 12.61
C PRO A 183 -13.42 -0.91 11.63
N ILE A 184 -13.08 -2.17 11.90
CA ILE A 184 -12.20 -2.98 11.07
C ILE A 184 -12.81 -3.27 9.69
N SER A 185 -14.12 -3.55 9.63
CA SER A 185 -14.82 -3.75 8.34
C SER A 185 -14.83 -2.48 7.50
N LEU A 186 -15.01 -1.32 8.13
CA LEU A 186 -15.01 -0.02 7.45
C LEU A 186 -13.61 0.32 6.93
N ILE A 187 -12.57 0.11 7.74
CA ILE A 187 -11.16 0.30 7.33
C ILE A 187 -10.83 -0.60 6.14
N THR A 188 -11.26 -1.87 6.18
CA THR A 188 -11.05 -2.82 5.09
C THR A 188 -11.77 -2.37 3.82
N ALA A 189 -13.01 -1.88 3.92
CA ALA A 189 -13.76 -1.35 2.77
C ALA A 189 -13.09 -0.09 2.16
N VAL A 190 -12.51 0.78 3.00
CA VAL A 190 -11.75 1.95 2.50
C VAL A 190 -10.51 1.48 1.74
N ALA A 191 -9.78 0.50 2.29
CA ALA A 191 -8.59 -0.05 1.65
C ALA A 191 -8.89 -0.74 0.32
N GLU A 192 -9.98 -1.52 0.24
CA GLU A 192 -10.44 -2.14 -1.01
C GLU A 192 -10.83 -1.09 -2.06
N MET A 193 -11.46 0.01 -1.65
CA MET A 193 -11.79 1.11 -2.56
C MET A 193 -10.54 1.85 -3.05
N LEU A 194 -9.52 2.02 -2.20
CA LEU A 194 -8.22 2.58 -2.59
C LEU A 194 -7.49 1.66 -3.60
N GLU A 195 -7.51 0.34 -3.36
CA GLU A 195 -6.95 -0.66 -4.27
C GLU A 195 -7.66 -0.62 -5.64
N ALA A 196 -9.01 -0.59 -5.64
CA ALA A 196 -9.80 -0.48 -6.87
C ALA A 196 -9.53 0.82 -7.67
N ARG A 197 -9.09 1.90 -6.99
CA ARG A 197 -8.67 3.15 -7.62
C ARG A 197 -7.19 3.17 -8.04
N GLY A 198 -6.44 2.11 -7.74
CA GLY A 198 -5.01 2.00 -8.05
C GLY A 198 -4.08 2.76 -7.09
N GLN A 199 -4.57 3.23 -5.94
CA GLN A 199 -3.78 3.97 -4.95
C GLN A 199 -3.11 3.01 -3.94
N SER A 200 -2.23 2.15 -4.44
CA SER A 200 -1.64 1.04 -3.67
C SER A 200 -0.86 1.48 -2.43
N TYR A 201 -0.13 2.59 -2.48
CA TYR A 201 0.66 3.10 -1.35
C TYR A 201 -0.23 3.42 -0.13
N GLN A 202 -1.31 4.18 -0.37
CA GLN A 202 -2.26 4.54 0.69
C GLN A 202 -3.06 3.31 1.16
N ALA A 203 -3.44 2.42 0.23
CA ALA A 203 -4.17 1.19 0.55
C ALA A 203 -3.39 0.31 1.55
N VAL A 204 -2.07 0.16 1.37
CA VAL A 204 -1.22 -0.61 2.30
C VAL A 204 -1.26 -0.02 3.72
N GLY A 205 -1.13 1.29 3.86
CA GLY A 205 -1.23 1.95 5.18
C GLY A 205 -2.58 1.71 5.86
N VAL A 206 -3.68 1.78 5.09
CA VAL A 206 -5.03 1.51 5.62
C VAL A 206 -5.23 0.04 5.95
N TYR A 207 -4.70 -0.90 5.15
CA TYR A 207 -4.75 -2.33 5.48
C TYR A 207 -3.99 -2.67 6.75
N LEU A 208 -2.87 -2.00 7.03
CA LEU A 208 -2.14 -2.16 8.28
C LEU A 208 -2.94 -1.68 9.49
N LEU A 209 -3.79 -0.66 9.34
CA LEU A 209 -4.70 -0.19 10.41
C LEU A 209 -5.77 -1.24 10.78
N ALA A 210 -6.21 -2.07 9.82
CA ALA A 210 -7.24 -3.08 10.07
C ALA A 210 -6.72 -4.23 10.96
N GLY A 211 -5.45 -4.62 10.83
CA GLY A 211 -4.80 -5.61 11.69
C GLY A 211 -5.28 -7.06 11.53
N GLU A 212 -6.20 -7.36 10.61
CA GLU A 212 -6.65 -8.72 10.31
C GLU A 212 -5.65 -9.47 9.40
N ALA A 213 -5.58 -10.80 9.53
CA ALA A 213 -4.69 -11.63 8.71
C ALA A 213 -4.96 -11.49 7.19
N LYS A 214 -6.23 -11.32 6.79
CA LYS A 214 -6.62 -11.11 5.39
C LYS A 214 -6.16 -9.74 4.86
N SER A 215 -6.37 -8.69 5.65
CA SER A 215 -5.93 -7.33 5.34
C SER A 215 -4.42 -7.24 5.28
N LEU A 216 -3.71 -7.91 6.20
CA LEU A 216 -2.25 -7.99 6.16
C LEU A 216 -1.74 -8.71 4.92
N LEU A 217 -2.38 -9.82 4.51
CA LEU A 217 -2.02 -10.49 3.25
C LEU A 217 -2.17 -9.56 2.05
N ALA A 218 -3.26 -8.78 1.98
CA ALA A 218 -3.46 -7.77 0.94
C ALA A 218 -2.36 -6.70 0.97
N ALA A 219 -2.04 -6.17 2.15
CA ALA A 219 -0.95 -5.20 2.35
C ALA A 219 0.39 -5.74 1.85
N VAL A 220 0.76 -6.98 2.21
CA VAL A 220 2.03 -7.60 1.81
C VAL A 220 2.09 -7.80 0.30
N ARG A 221 0.99 -8.26 -0.33
CA ARG A 221 0.94 -8.45 -1.80
C ARG A 221 1.12 -7.13 -2.55
N LEU A 222 0.43 -6.08 -2.12
CA LEU A 222 0.57 -4.74 -2.71
C LEU A 222 1.98 -4.17 -2.50
N THR A 223 2.54 -4.36 -1.31
CA THR A 223 3.92 -3.95 -0.99
C THR A 223 4.94 -4.66 -1.86
N ASN A 224 4.81 -5.98 -2.05
CA ASN A 224 5.70 -6.74 -2.92
C ASN A 224 5.68 -6.22 -4.36
N LEU A 225 4.50 -5.83 -4.86
CA LEU A 225 4.37 -5.23 -6.19
C LEU A 225 5.11 -3.88 -6.24
N LEU A 226 4.92 -3.00 -5.26
CA LEU A 226 5.57 -1.69 -5.19
C LEU A 226 7.09 -1.81 -5.10
N VAL A 227 7.61 -2.63 -4.18
CA VAL A 227 9.06 -2.81 -3.99
C VAL A 227 9.69 -3.45 -5.21
N SER A 228 9.03 -4.40 -5.88
CA SER A 228 9.58 -5.03 -7.09
C SER A 228 9.83 -4.05 -8.24
N VAL A 229 9.04 -2.98 -8.34
CA VAL A 229 9.23 -1.91 -9.33
C VAL A 229 10.38 -1.00 -8.90
N VAL A 230 10.37 -0.58 -7.64
CA VAL A 230 11.37 0.36 -7.10
C VAL A 230 12.77 -0.25 -7.06
N ALA A 231 12.90 -1.56 -6.77
CA ALA A 231 14.18 -2.25 -6.66
C ALA A 231 14.99 -2.28 -7.98
N LEU A 232 14.35 -2.03 -9.13
CA LEU A 232 15.00 -2.02 -10.44
C LEU A 232 15.63 -0.68 -10.82
N ASP A 233 15.33 0.40 -10.08
CA ASP A 233 15.81 1.74 -10.37
C ASP A 233 17.28 1.88 -9.93
N ASP A 234 18.18 1.29 -10.73
CA ASP A 234 19.60 1.59 -10.71
C ASP A 234 19.72 3.06 -11.13
N GLY A 235 20.07 3.97 -10.21
CA GLY A 235 20.17 5.41 -10.42
C GLY A 235 21.09 5.91 -11.58
N SER A 236 21.54 5.02 -12.47
CA SER A 236 21.90 5.34 -13.84
C SER A 236 20.62 5.60 -14.65
N GLY A 237 20.30 6.88 -14.89
CA GLY A 237 19.10 7.36 -15.60
C GLY A 237 18.97 6.95 -17.07
N THR A 238 19.08 5.66 -17.38
CA THR A 238 18.83 5.09 -18.70
C THR A 238 17.65 4.13 -18.63
N ALA A 239 16.51 4.68 -19.05
CA ALA A 239 15.28 4.04 -19.51
C ALA A 239 14.27 3.51 -18.47
N SER A 240 13.24 4.35 -18.27
CA SER A 240 11.82 4.00 -18.07
C SER A 240 11.35 3.66 -16.65
N GLY A 241 11.53 4.59 -15.71
CA GLY A 241 10.78 4.63 -14.46
C GLY A 241 10.99 5.95 -13.72
N THR A 242 10.05 6.88 -13.85
CA THR A 242 10.09 8.22 -13.23
C THR A 242 9.68 8.16 -11.75
N THR A 243 10.31 7.33 -10.93
CA THR A 243 10.06 7.36 -9.47
C THR A 243 11.05 8.30 -8.80
N PRO A 244 10.60 9.44 -8.23
CA PRO A 244 11.43 10.27 -7.37
C PRO A 244 12.11 9.42 -6.30
N LYS A 245 13.39 9.68 -6.02
CA LYS A 245 14.13 8.97 -4.96
C LYS A 245 13.42 9.05 -3.59
N GLU A 246 12.71 10.15 -3.34
CA GLU A 246 11.87 10.33 -2.14
C GLU A 246 10.71 9.33 -2.07
N ASP A 247 10.10 9.02 -3.22
CA ASP A 247 9.03 8.02 -3.32
C ASP A 247 9.58 6.61 -3.08
N ARG A 248 10.78 6.30 -3.61
CA ARG A 248 11.50 5.04 -3.33
C ARG A 248 11.72 4.86 -1.82
N ASP A 249 12.29 5.87 -1.15
CA ASP A 249 12.57 5.80 0.28
C ASP A 249 11.27 5.63 1.09
N SER A 250 10.18 6.30 0.69
CA SER A 250 8.88 6.16 1.34
C SER A 250 8.32 4.72 1.22
N ILE A 251 8.44 4.10 0.05
CA ILE A 251 7.98 2.73 -0.22
C ILE A 251 8.81 1.72 0.57
N LEU A 252 10.13 1.91 0.67
CA LEU A 252 11.01 1.04 1.46
C LEU A 252 10.72 1.15 2.96
N ARG A 253 10.43 2.35 3.48
CA ARG A 253 9.98 2.53 4.86
C ARG A 253 8.65 1.83 5.12
N LEU A 254 7.69 1.96 4.22
CA LEU A 254 6.41 1.27 4.31
C LEU A 254 6.60 -0.25 4.28
N ALA A 255 7.47 -0.76 3.42
CA ALA A 255 7.79 -2.18 3.33
C ALA A 255 8.43 -2.71 4.62
N ALA A 256 9.30 -1.94 5.26
CA ALA A 256 9.86 -2.27 6.58
C ALA A 256 8.76 -2.30 7.66
N GLU A 257 7.82 -1.36 7.64
CA GLU A 257 6.67 -1.34 8.57
C GLU A 257 5.76 -2.56 8.41
N VAL A 258 5.47 -2.95 7.16
CA VAL A 258 4.74 -4.19 6.84
C VAL A 258 5.52 -5.41 7.35
N GLY A 259 6.83 -5.47 7.09
CA GLY A 259 7.70 -6.55 7.55
C GLY A 259 7.74 -6.70 9.07
N HIS A 260 7.76 -5.58 9.81
CA HIS A 260 7.63 -5.58 11.27
C HIS A 260 6.24 -6.04 11.72
N SER A 261 5.18 -5.66 11.00
CA SER A 261 3.82 -6.08 11.31
C SER A 261 3.60 -7.58 11.16
N ILE A 262 4.23 -8.22 10.18
CA ILE A 262 4.22 -9.69 10.04
C ILE A 262 4.91 -10.37 11.24
N ARG A 263 6.11 -9.90 11.61
CA ARG A 263 6.86 -10.49 12.75
C ARG A 263 6.15 -10.37 14.09
N ARG A 264 5.24 -9.39 14.23
CA ARG A 264 4.39 -9.27 15.43
C ARG A 264 3.32 -10.36 15.50
N ILE A 265 2.88 -10.86 14.35
CA ILE A 265 1.88 -11.95 14.27
C ILE A 265 2.56 -13.32 14.35
N ASP A 266 3.88 -13.41 14.07
CA ASP A 266 4.63 -14.65 14.23
C ASP A 266 4.55 -15.20 15.68
N PRO A 267 4.09 -16.44 15.87
CA PRO A 267 3.75 -17.00 17.18
C PRO A 267 4.96 -17.30 18.08
N ILE A 268 6.19 -17.08 17.62
CA ILE A 268 7.40 -17.31 18.42
C ILE A 268 7.52 -16.26 19.55
N THR A 269 6.84 -15.12 19.44
CA THR A 269 6.86 -14.04 20.45
C THR A 269 5.52 -13.83 21.18
N THR A 270 4.47 -14.58 20.83
CA THR A 270 3.14 -14.42 21.45
C THR A 270 2.78 -15.62 22.31
N THR A 271 3.48 -15.79 23.43
CA THR A 271 3.11 -16.75 24.49
C THR A 271 1.96 -16.24 25.39
N GLY A 272 1.22 -15.20 25.00
CA GLY A 272 0.29 -14.52 25.91
C GLY A 272 -1.06 -14.04 25.37
N LEU A 273 -1.39 -14.21 24.08
CA LEU A 273 -2.69 -13.76 23.55
C LEU A 273 -3.46 -14.92 22.92
N SER A 274 -4.55 -15.26 23.60
CA SER A 274 -5.52 -16.28 23.27
C SER A 274 -6.15 -16.00 21.89
N GLY A 275 -5.99 -16.92 20.94
CA GLY A 275 -6.60 -16.84 19.60
C GLY A 275 -5.71 -17.37 18.49
N SER A 276 -5.59 -18.71 18.41
CA SER A 276 -4.88 -19.42 17.34
C SER A 276 -5.61 -19.26 16.00
N GLU A 277 -5.24 -18.26 15.20
CA GLU A 277 -5.30 -18.39 13.74
C GLU A 277 -3.86 -18.63 13.27
N ALA A 278 -3.54 -19.87 12.94
CA ALA A 278 -2.28 -20.22 12.30
C ALA A 278 -2.06 -19.31 11.08
N ILE A 279 -0.86 -18.73 10.98
CA ILE A 279 -0.47 -17.91 9.82
C ILE A 279 -0.75 -18.71 8.55
N SER A 280 -1.57 -18.15 7.65
CA SER A 280 -1.87 -18.82 6.39
C SER A 280 -0.56 -19.08 5.62
N PRO A 281 -0.40 -20.24 4.96
CA PRO A 281 0.79 -20.52 4.15
C PRO A 281 0.99 -19.47 3.04
N SER A 282 -0.11 -18.86 2.56
CA SER A 282 -0.07 -17.72 1.64
C SER A 282 0.60 -16.48 2.22
N LEU A 283 0.36 -16.16 3.51
CA LEU A 283 0.99 -15.03 4.17
C LEU A 283 2.47 -15.29 4.39
N GLN A 284 2.86 -16.51 4.77
CA GLN A 284 4.26 -16.89 4.92
C GLN A 284 5.04 -16.78 3.59
N SER A 285 4.48 -17.29 2.50
CA SER A 285 5.08 -17.17 1.16
C SER A 285 5.20 -15.71 0.69
N ALA A 286 4.16 -14.90 0.93
CA ALA A 286 4.17 -13.48 0.59
C ALA A 286 5.18 -12.69 1.44
N ALA A 287 5.32 -13.02 2.74
CA ALA A 287 6.30 -12.42 3.64
C ALA A 287 7.73 -12.79 3.25
N GLN A 288 7.99 -14.05 2.88
CA GLN A 288 9.29 -14.48 2.38
C GLN A 288 9.68 -13.70 1.12
N THR A 289 8.73 -13.51 0.21
CA THR A 289 8.92 -12.65 -0.98
C THR A 289 9.28 -11.22 -0.60
N LEU A 290 8.61 -10.64 0.41
CA LEU A 290 8.89 -9.29 0.89
C LEU A 290 10.30 -9.17 1.47
N TYR A 291 10.75 -10.13 2.27
CA TYR A 291 12.09 -10.11 2.86
C TYR A 291 13.18 -10.21 1.79
N TYR A 292 13.01 -11.10 0.79
CA TYR A 292 13.94 -11.13 -0.35
C TYR A 292 14.00 -9.80 -1.11
N LEU A 293 12.85 -9.15 -1.32
CA LEU A 293 12.80 -7.85 -2.00
C LEU A 293 13.46 -6.73 -1.19
N LEU A 294 13.27 -6.71 0.14
CA LEU A 294 13.94 -5.78 1.04
C LEU A 294 15.46 -6.01 1.06
N ASP A 295 15.90 -7.26 1.15
CA ASP A 295 17.33 -7.62 1.13
C ASP A 295 17.99 -7.33 -0.22
N LEU A 296 17.26 -7.43 -1.33
CA LEU A 296 17.74 -7.00 -2.64
C LEU A 296 17.84 -5.47 -2.71
N ALA A 297 16.85 -4.74 -2.16
CA ALA A 297 16.90 -3.28 -2.11
C ALA A 297 18.11 -2.78 -1.30
N THR A 298 18.38 -3.37 -0.12
CA THR A 298 19.57 -3.04 0.68
C THR A 298 20.87 -3.35 -0.07
N PHE A 299 20.93 -4.46 -0.82
CA PHE A 299 22.06 -4.76 -1.68
C PHE A 299 22.31 -3.68 -2.73
N PHE A 300 21.27 -3.22 -3.44
CA PHE A 300 21.40 -2.16 -4.44
C PHE A 300 21.87 -0.83 -3.81
N ASP A 301 21.37 -0.50 -2.61
CA ASP A 301 21.78 0.71 -1.89
C ASP A 301 23.26 0.64 -1.43
N LEU A 302 23.71 -0.52 -0.93
CA LEU A 302 25.10 -0.77 -0.56
C LEU A 302 26.04 -0.69 -1.76
N ALA A 303 25.64 -1.26 -2.90
CA ALA A 303 26.44 -1.24 -4.11
C ALA A 303 26.52 0.16 -4.74
N SER A 304 25.44 0.93 -4.69
CA SER A 304 25.39 2.32 -5.20
C SER A 304 26.24 3.29 -4.37
N SER A 305 26.53 2.96 -3.12
CA SER A 305 27.34 3.79 -2.21
C SER A 305 28.84 3.79 -2.55
N GLY A 306 29.29 3.02 -3.54
CA GLY A 306 30.63 3.07 -4.18
C GLY A 306 31.80 2.53 -3.35
N ASN A 307 31.86 2.83 -2.05
CA ASN A 307 32.99 2.45 -1.18
C ASN A 307 32.73 1.17 -0.35
N GLN A 308 31.54 0.57 -0.51
CA GLN A 308 31.04 -0.54 0.30
C GLN A 308 30.81 -1.81 -0.55
N TYR A 309 31.57 -1.99 -1.63
CA TYR A 309 31.44 -3.16 -2.51
C TYR A 309 31.68 -4.49 -1.77
N GLN A 310 32.56 -4.52 -0.76
CA GLN A 310 32.83 -5.74 0.00
C GLN A 310 31.63 -6.15 0.88
N THR A 311 31.00 -5.19 1.57
CA THR A 311 29.80 -5.47 2.37
C THR A 311 28.60 -5.85 1.49
N ALA A 312 28.50 -5.28 0.28
CA ALA A 312 27.49 -5.67 -0.70
C ALA A 312 27.67 -7.13 -1.17
N ILE A 313 28.91 -7.56 -1.43
CA ILE A 313 29.21 -8.95 -1.80
C ILE A 313 28.86 -9.90 -0.65
N ASP A 314 29.30 -9.58 0.57
CA ASP A 314 29.02 -10.41 1.76
C ASP A 314 27.52 -10.49 2.06
N HIS A 315 26.77 -9.41 1.80
CA HIS A 315 25.30 -9.39 1.94
C HIS A 315 24.62 -10.29 0.90
N MET A 316 25.06 -10.24 -0.36
CA MET A 316 24.54 -11.11 -1.42
C MET A 316 24.87 -12.59 -1.18
N ASP A 317 26.05 -12.88 -0.61
CA ASP A 317 26.45 -14.23 -0.22
C ASP A 317 25.54 -14.81 0.88
N ARG A 318 25.19 -13.99 1.89
CA ARG A 318 24.23 -14.37 2.94
C ARG A 318 22.83 -14.62 2.40
N LEU A 319 22.42 -13.85 1.40
CA LEU A 319 21.10 -14.00 0.77
C LEU A 319 20.96 -15.34 0.05
N GLY A 320 22.08 -15.91 -0.42
CA GLY A 320 22.14 -17.26 -0.97
C GLY A 320 21.33 -17.45 -2.26
N LEU A 321 20.99 -16.37 -2.97
CA LEU A 321 20.23 -16.43 -4.23
C LEU A 321 21.10 -16.79 -5.43
N LEU A 322 22.38 -16.43 -5.38
CA LEU A 322 23.34 -16.62 -6.47
C LEU A 322 24.42 -17.64 -6.07
N PRO A 323 24.95 -18.42 -7.01
CA PRO A 323 26.00 -19.38 -6.71
C PRO A 323 27.34 -18.69 -6.44
N THR A 324 28.03 -19.16 -5.41
CA THR A 324 29.40 -18.69 -5.08
C THR A 324 30.45 -19.59 -5.73
N SER A 325 30.13 -20.88 -5.92
CA SER A 325 30.99 -21.88 -6.53
C SER A 325 30.31 -22.56 -7.73
N SER A 326 31.10 -23.25 -8.56
CA SER A 326 30.59 -23.98 -9.73
C SER A 326 29.73 -25.19 -9.36
N GLU A 327 29.87 -25.72 -8.15
CA GLU A 327 29.16 -26.92 -7.67
C GLU A 327 27.73 -26.60 -7.24
N GLU A 328 27.50 -25.38 -6.76
CA GLU A 328 26.19 -24.91 -6.29
C GLU A 328 25.23 -24.54 -7.43
N VAL A 329 25.73 -24.43 -8.68
CA VAL A 329 24.98 -23.89 -9.81
C VAL A 329 23.66 -24.64 -10.04
N GLU A 330 23.69 -25.98 -10.10
CA GLU A 330 22.48 -26.79 -10.34
C GLU A 330 21.44 -26.62 -9.22
N MET A 331 21.91 -26.58 -7.96
CA MET A 331 21.03 -26.36 -6.79
C MET A 331 20.36 -24.99 -6.85
N LYS A 332 21.10 -23.94 -7.20
CA LYS A 332 20.56 -22.58 -7.33
C LYS A 332 19.62 -22.45 -8.54
N VAL A 333 19.86 -23.16 -9.64
CA VAL A 333 18.94 -23.18 -10.79
C VAL A 333 17.61 -23.82 -10.40
N ALA A 334 17.63 -24.94 -9.66
CA ALA A 334 16.43 -25.56 -9.14
C ALA A 334 15.67 -24.61 -8.18
N ALA A 335 16.38 -23.95 -7.26
CA ALA A 335 15.80 -22.94 -6.37
C ALA A 335 15.22 -21.72 -7.11
N PHE A 336 15.82 -21.31 -8.23
CA PHE A 336 15.31 -20.20 -9.04
C PHE A 336 13.90 -20.47 -9.58
N SER A 337 13.61 -21.73 -9.95
CA SER A 337 12.30 -22.14 -10.45
C SER A 337 11.18 -22.07 -9.41
N THR A 338 11.51 -22.09 -8.11
CA THR A 338 10.54 -22.02 -7.01
C THR A 338 10.37 -20.60 -6.45
N LEU A 339 11.28 -19.67 -6.76
CA LEU A 339 11.19 -18.26 -6.36
C LEU A 339 9.96 -17.57 -6.97
N SER A 340 9.41 -16.56 -6.27
CA SER A 340 8.34 -15.71 -6.78
C SER A 340 8.81 -14.87 -7.98
N ASP A 341 7.94 -14.67 -8.98
CA ASP A 341 8.22 -13.82 -10.15
C ASP A 341 8.66 -12.41 -9.78
N LEU A 342 8.13 -11.89 -8.66
CA LEU A 342 8.48 -10.55 -8.16
C LEU A 342 9.96 -10.46 -7.74
N VAL A 343 10.53 -11.54 -7.22
CA VAL A 343 11.96 -11.63 -6.88
C VAL A 343 12.80 -11.90 -8.12
N ARG A 344 12.27 -12.66 -9.09
CA ARG A 344 13.00 -12.94 -10.35
C ARG A 344 13.24 -11.69 -11.20
N ARG A 345 12.32 -10.73 -11.17
CA ARG A 345 12.43 -9.47 -11.93
C ARG A 345 13.69 -8.65 -11.63
N PRO A 346 14.07 -8.38 -10.36
CA PRO A 346 15.31 -7.66 -10.03
C PRO A 346 16.60 -8.48 -10.12
N LEU A 347 16.54 -9.82 -10.21
CA LEU A 347 17.74 -10.66 -10.30
C LEU A 347 18.69 -10.33 -11.46
N PRO A 348 18.25 -10.06 -12.71
CA PRO A 348 19.16 -9.67 -13.79
C PRO A 348 20.01 -8.45 -13.43
N SER A 349 19.39 -7.40 -12.88
CA SER A 349 20.11 -6.20 -12.43
C SER A 349 21.02 -6.52 -11.25
N ALA A 350 20.57 -7.34 -10.29
CA ALA A 350 21.37 -7.74 -9.14
C ALA A 350 22.64 -8.51 -9.55
N VAL A 351 22.55 -9.39 -10.54
CA VAL A 351 23.69 -10.12 -11.11
C VAL A 351 24.69 -9.16 -11.76
N LEU A 352 24.22 -8.16 -12.51
CA LEU A 352 25.09 -7.15 -13.12
C LEU A 352 25.82 -6.30 -12.06
N VAL A 353 25.09 -5.85 -11.04
CA VAL A 353 25.65 -5.06 -9.93
C VAL A 353 26.66 -5.90 -9.14
N LEU A 354 26.36 -7.15 -8.83
CA LEU A 354 27.30 -8.06 -8.16
C LEU A 354 28.59 -8.21 -8.97
N MET A 355 28.48 -8.40 -10.28
CA MET A 355 29.65 -8.53 -11.15
C MET A 355 30.48 -7.26 -11.19
N ARG A 356 29.86 -6.08 -11.17
CA ARG A 356 30.58 -4.80 -11.01
C ARG A 356 31.32 -4.75 -9.68
N CYS A 357 30.68 -5.16 -8.58
CA CYS A 357 31.34 -5.22 -7.26
C CYS A 357 32.53 -6.20 -7.25
N LEU A 358 32.40 -7.38 -7.87
CA LEU A 358 33.49 -8.34 -8.01
C LEU A 358 34.63 -7.79 -8.87
N ALA A 359 34.32 -7.07 -9.95
CA ALA A 359 35.31 -6.41 -10.80
C ALA A 359 36.07 -5.31 -10.03
N MET A 360 35.39 -4.50 -9.21
CA MET A 360 36.04 -3.52 -8.35
C MET A 360 36.97 -4.20 -7.33
N LYS A 361 36.54 -5.29 -6.70
CA LYS A 361 37.37 -6.10 -5.80
C LYS A 361 38.60 -6.68 -6.49
N ALA A 362 38.46 -7.12 -7.73
CA ALA A 362 39.59 -7.61 -8.52
C ALA A 362 40.56 -6.47 -8.91
N ALA A 363 40.04 -5.29 -9.27
CA ALA A 363 40.85 -4.12 -9.59
C ALA A 363 41.64 -3.61 -8.37
N THR A 364 41.03 -3.61 -7.17
CA THR A 364 41.76 -3.24 -5.95
C THR A 364 42.85 -4.25 -5.61
N ALA A 365 42.57 -5.55 -5.76
CA ALA A 365 43.58 -6.61 -5.59
C ALA A 365 44.76 -6.47 -6.56
N LYS A 366 44.50 -6.15 -7.84
CA LYS A 366 45.54 -5.88 -8.85
C LYS A 366 46.36 -4.62 -8.55
N SER A 367 45.71 -3.52 -8.19
CA SER A 367 46.43 -2.27 -7.84
C SER A 367 47.34 -2.40 -6.61
N ALA A 368 46.99 -3.32 -5.70
CA ALA A 368 47.84 -3.66 -4.55
C ALA A 368 49.05 -4.51 -4.96
N GLU A 369 48.95 -5.29 -6.03
CA GLU A 369 50.04 -6.10 -6.62
C GLU A 369 51.11 -5.22 -7.27
N GLU A 370 50.69 -4.20 -8.03
CA GLU A 370 51.58 -3.22 -8.69
C GLU A 370 52.30 -2.31 -7.67
N ARG A 371 51.66 -1.96 -6.55
CA ARG A 371 52.31 -1.20 -5.46
C ARG A 371 53.29 -2.02 -4.63
N GLY A 372 53.11 -3.35 -4.59
CA GLY A 372 54.03 -4.27 -3.91
C GLY A 372 55.32 -4.51 -4.70
N THR A 373 55.31 -4.28 -6.01
CA THR A 373 56.46 -4.46 -6.90
C THR A 373 57.27 -3.17 -7.10
N SER A 374 56.71 -1.99 -6.82
CA SER A 374 57.39 -0.69 -6.98
C SER A 374 58.26 -0.26 -5.80
N LEU A 375 58.21 -0.93 -4.65
CA LEU A 375 59.18 -0.76 -3.56
C LEU A 375 60.26 -1.83 -3.69
N GLY A 376 61.22 -1.56 -4.57
CA GLY A 376 62.39 -2.40 -4.83
C GLY A 376 63.26 -2.61 -3.58
N ARG A 377 62.85 -3.52 -2.71
CA ARG A 377 63.70 -4.07 -1.67
C ARG A 377 63.59 -5.59 -1.72
N SER A 378 64.52 -6.21 -2.43
CA SER A 378 64.94 -7.56 -2.09
C SER A 378 65.42 -7.57 -0.64
N PRO A 379 65.03 -8.57 0.16
CA PRO A 379 66.00 -9.18 1.03
C PRO A 379 66.08 -10.67 0.71
N ILE A 380 67.31 -11.09 0.46
CA ILE A 380 67.75 -12.46 0.66
C ILE A 380 67.47 -12.79 2.14
N THR A 381 66.39 -13.51 2.48
CA THR A 381 66.27 -14.19 3.78
C THR A 381 65.27 -15.35 3.72
N PHE A 382 65.74 -16.50 4.20
CA PHE A 382 64.99 -17.73 4.46
C PHE A 382 63.77 -17.46 5.37
N GLY A 383 62.55 -17.77 4.93
CA GLY A 383 61.35 -17.71 5.78
C GLY A 383 60.07 -17.27 5.06
N VAL A 384 59.29 -18.26 4.59
CA VAL A 384 57.84 -18.23 4.29
C VAL A 384 57.25 -16.93 3.71
N SER A 385 57.26 -16.83 2.38
CA SER A 385 56.39 -15.93 1.62
C SER A 385 54.92 -16.40 1.72
N LEU A 386 54.24 -16.08 2.81
CA LEU A 386 52.83 -16.41 3.03
C LEU A 386 51.86 -15.35 2.47
N GLY A 387 52.37 -14.21 1.98
CA GLY A 387 51.56 -13.07 1.53
C GLY A 387 51.16 -13.08 0.05
N THR A 388 51.95 -13.73 -0.81
CA THR A 388 51.73 -13.74 -2.27
C THR A 388 50.77 -14.86 -2.70
N SER A 389 50.79 -16.01 -2.00
CA SER A 389 49.87 -17.13 -2.27
C SER A 389 48.41 -16.78 -1.98
N GLY A 390 48.11 -16.10 -0.87
CA GLY A 390 46.72 -15.74 -0.53
C GLY A 390 46.06 -14.76 -1.51
N ARG A 391 46.84 -13.96 -2.23
CA ARG A 391 46.35 -12.94 -3.17
C ARG A 391 46.08 -13.49 -4.57
N SER A 392 46.93 -14.40 -5.05
CA SER A 392 46.67 -15.17 -6.29
C SER A 392 45.47 -16.11 -6.13
N LEU A 393 45.28 -16.69 -4.94
CA LEU A 393 44.09 -17.46 -4.57
C LEU A 393 42.81 -16.61 -4.64
N CYS A 394 42.83 -15.38 -4.11
CA CYS A 394 41.68 -14.47 -4.16
C CYS A 394 41.26 -14.13 -5.61
N LEU A 395 42.21 -13.89 -6.53
CA LEU A 395 41.88 -13.67 -7.94
C LEU A 395 41.37 -14.94 -8.65
N ALA A 396 41.88 -16.13 -8.28
CA ALA A 396 41.37 -17.40 -8.78
C ALA A 396 39.93 -17.69 -8.27
N GLU A 397 39.64 -17.39 -7.01
CA GLU A 397 38.30 -17.48 -6.41
C GLU A 397 37.32 -16.51 -7.09
N LEU A 398 37.74 -15.28 -7.37
CA LEU A 398 36.93 -14.31 -8.11
C LEU A 398 36.58 -14.80 -9.52
N ARG A 399 37.53 -15.42 -10.22
CA ARG A 399 37.33 -15.99 -11.55
C ARG A 399 36.39 -17.19 -11.54
N THR A 400 36.57 -18.11 -10.59
CA THR A 400 35.70 -19.28 -10.47
C THR A 400 34.26 -18.88 -10.16
N ARG A 401 34.06 -17.89 -9.27
CA ARG A 401 32.75 -17.31 -8.98
C ARG A 401 32.11 -16.63 -10.20
N THR A 402 32.89 -15.86 -10.96
CA THR A 402 32.41 -15.20 -12.19
C THR A 402 31.94 -16.23 -13.21
N ARG A 403 32.70 -17.32 -13.42
CA ARG A 403 32.30 -18.43 -14.31
C ARG A 403 31.05 -19.16 -13.82
N ALA A 404 30.93 -19.37 -12.51
CA ALA A 404 29.74 -19.98 -11.91
C ALA A 404 28.48 -19.13 -12.19
N LEU A 405 28.59 -17.80 -12.05
CA LEU A 405 27.50 -16.87 -12.38
C LEU A 405 27.13 -16.88 -13.86
N VAL A 406 28.10 -16.89 -14.78
CA VAL A 406 27.83 -16.97 -16.23
C VAL A 406 27.13 -18.28 -16.58
N THR A 407 27.62 -19.41 -16.03
CA THR A 407 27.01 -20.74 -16.22
C THR A 407 25.58 -20.78 -15.68
N PHE A 408 25.35 -20.19 -14.50
CA PHE A 408 24.02 -20.06 -13.90
C PHE A 408 23.05 -19.28 -14.78
N VAL A 409 23.44 -18.10 -15.27
CA VAL A 409 22.62 -17.26 -16.16
C VAL A 409 22.33 -17.97 -17.49
N GLY A 410 23.22 -18.84 -17.97
CA GLY A 410 23.02 -19.65 -19.17
C GLY A 410 22.07 -20.85 -18.98
N ARG A 411 21.90 -21.36 -17.74
CA ARG A 411 21.09 -22.54 -17.42
C ARG A 411 19.68 -22.21 -16.93
N ILE A 412 19.42 -20.97 -16.53
CA ILE A 412 18.10 -20.52 -16.07
C ILE A 412 17.08 -20.51 -17.24
N PRO A 413 15.85 -21.01 -17.04
CA PRO A 413 14.81 -21.02 -18.08
C PRO A 413 14.26 -19.63 -18.45
N TYR A 414 14.54 -18.62 -17.63
CA TYR A 414 14.20 -17.22 -17.87
C TYR A 414 15.28 -16.54 -18.73
N ARG A 415 14.91 -16.09 -19.94
CA ARG A 415 15.82 -15.33 -20.81
C ARG A 415 16.05 -13.94 -20.21
N MET A 416 17.24 -13.73 -19.66
CA MET A 416 17.68 -12.39 -19.25
C MET A 416 17.80 -11.47 -20.49
N PRO A 417 17.71 -10.14 -20.33
CA PRO A 417 17.97 -9.20 -21.41
C PRO A 417 19.36 -9.44 -22.04
N SER A 418 19.48 -9.29 -23.36
CA SER A 418 20.73 -9.52 -24.10
C SER A 418 21.90 -8.66 -23.59
N GLU A 419 21.60 -7.47 -23.06
CA GLU A 419 22.57 -6.57 -22.45
C GLU A 419 23.23 -7.17 -21.20
N VAL A 420 22.49 -7.98 -20.43
CA VAL A 420 23.04 -8.68 -19.25
C VAL A 420 24.10 -9.67 -19.70
N TYR A 421 23.82 -10.48 -20.73
CA TYR A 421 24.79 -11.42 -21.30
C TYR A 421 26.02 -10.73 -21.89
N ALA A 422 25.84 -9.62 -22.61
CA ALA A 422 26.94 -8.86 -23.20
C ALA A 422 27.87 -8.25 -22.15
N ARG A 423 27.30 -7.59 -21.12
CA ARG A 423 28.07 -7.03 -20.00
C ARG A 423 28.76 -8.10 -19.16
N LEU A 424 28.10 -9.24 -18.94
CA LEU A 424 28.70 -10.38 -18.23
C LEU A 424 29.93 -10.90 -18.97
N SER A 425 29.84 -11.11 -20.28
CA SER A 425 30.96 -11.55 -21.11
C SER A 425 32.09 -10.53 -21.16
N GLN A 426 31.76 -9.23 -21.26
CA GLN A 426 32.75 -8.15 -21.24
C GLN A 426 33.53 -8.12 -19.92
N LEU A 427 32.84 -8.22 -18.78
CA LEU A 427 33.47 -8.22 -17.45
C LEU A 427 34.30 -9.49 -17.22
N GLU A 428 33.82 -10.65 -17.68
CA GLU A 428 34.59 -11.89 -17.65
C GLU A 428 35.91 -11.75 -18.45
N MET A 429 35.85 -11.15 -19.65
CA MET A 429 37.03 -10.91 -20.47
C MET A 429 38.02 -9.95 -19.80
N GLN A 430 37.55 -8.88 -19.14
CA GLN A 430 38.42 -7.96 -18.39
C GLN A 430 39.11 -8.61 -17.18
N LEU A 431 38.46 -9.60 -16.56
CA LEU A 431 39.04 -10.40 -15.48
C LEU A 431 40.03 -11.46 -16.01
N ALA A 432 39.83 -11.93 -17.25
CA ALA A 432 40.69 -12.90 -17.92
C ALA A 432 41.94 -12.27 -18.56
N SER A 433 41.84 -11.07 -19.17
CA SER A 433 42.91 -10.44 -19.95
C SER A 433 44.03 -9.78 -19.13
N GLY A 434 44.05 -9.98 -17.81
CA GLY A 434 45.07 -9.43 -16.91
C GLY A 434 46.10 -10.47 -16.44
N SER A 435 46.43 -11.45 -17.30
CA SER A 435 47.48 -12.44 -17.10
C SER A 435 48.75 -12.06 -17.83
#